data_AF-A0A357YAI1-F1
#
_entry.id   AF-A0A357YAI1-F1
#
_cell.length_a   1.000
_cell.length_b   1.000
_cell.length_c   1.000
_cell.angle_alpha   90.00
_cell.angle_beta   90.00
_cell.angle_gamma   90.00
#
_symmetry.space_group_name_H-M   'P 1'
#
loop_
_entity.id
_entity.type
_entity.pdbx_description
1 polymer ?
#
loop_
_entity_poly.entity_id
_entity_poly.type
_entity_poly.pdbx_seq_one_letter_code
_entity_poly.pdbx_strand_id
1 'polypeptide(L)'
;MNVGRNDPCPCGSGKKYKKCCLDRDQVRDKESPATAPTPPAVVGELRRALEEREFTSLQEAQGFTTRFMHNYNRRPEQDFAGLSAEQMFHLLHEPWESPQLLTFATRLPVPPEAPLWRLFAFLADAIGEKGLKPTVTGNLPRNFCREAALAFWGEEALREQTRFHGINTEGDFSELHVTRLVAELAGLVRKYRGRFILGRECRQLVLSAEGGVAVYPRLLEAFIREFNWGYQDRFPELEFVQRSFGFTLYLLQRFGDEERPHSFYVDAFLRAFPQLPGELPPGRLMQPEDVVRHCYTLRTLVRFADFCGLAQVTPVSDSIFCSDFRVRKLPLLDAAVRFSS
;
A
#
# COMPACT_ATOMS: atom_id res chain seq x y z
N MET A 1 -7.78 19.53 24.57
CA MET A 1 -8.48 20.70 23.98
C MET A 1 -9.62 20.15 23.14
N ASN A 2 -10.88 20.48 23.43
CA ASN A 2 -12.01 20.00 22.63
C ASN A 2 -12.28 20.98 21.49
N VAL A 3 -11.99 20.59 20.25
CA VAL A 3 -12.37 21.33 19.05
C VAL A 3 -13.88 21.15 18.83
N GLY A 4 -14.63 22.24 18.76
CA GLY A 4 -16.06 22.21 18.49
C GLY A 4 -16.36 21.74 17.07
N ARG A 5 -17.45 20.99 16.86
CA ARG A 5 -17.85 20.44 15.54
C ARG A 5 -17.89 21.49 14.41
N ASN A 6 -18.16 22.75 14.73
CA ASN A 6 -18.25 23.83 13.74
C ASN A 6 -16.97 24.68 13.62
N ASP A 7 -15.96 24.43 14.44
CA ASP A 7 -14.72 25.20 14.45
C ASP A 7 -13.88 24.91 13.20
N PRO A 8 -12.97 25.82 12.81
CA PRO A 8 -11.97 25.54 11.79
C PRO A 8 -11.17 24.29 12.15
N CYS A 9 -11.01 23.39 11.19
CA CYS A 9 -10.35 22.11 11.41
C CYS A 9 -8.85 22.32 11.71
N PRO A 10 -8.30 21.70 12.78
CA PRO A 10 -6.91 21.92 13.20
C PRO A 10 -5.86 21.41 12.22
N CYS A 11 -6.24 20.61 11.22
CA CYS A 11 -5.33 20.12 10.17
C CYS A 11 -4.94 21.19 9.12
N GLY A 12 -5.39 22.44 9.27
CA GLY A 12 -5.06 23.53 8.36
C GLY A 12 -5.85 23.55 7.05
N SER A 13 -6.87 22.69 6.89
CA SER A 13 -7.64 22.58 5.65
C SER A 13 -8.60 23.75 5.36
N GLY A 14 -8.81 24.64 6.33
CA GLY A 14 -9.78 25.75 6.25
C GLY A 14 -11.26 25.32 6.29
N LYS A 15 -11.56 24.01 6.36
CA LYS A 15 -12.93 23.47 6.46
C LYS A 15 -13.40 23.41 7.92
N LYS A 16 -14.72 23.34 8.16
CA LYS A 16 -15.28 23.05 9.49
C LYS A 16 -14.88 21.64 9.94
N TYR A 17 -14.57 21.45 11.22
CA TYR A 17 -14.10 20.19 11.79
C TYR A 17 -15.01 19.00 11.43
N LYS A 18 -16.34 19.17 11.53
CA LYS A 18 -17.35 18.16 11.13
C LYS A 18 -17.39 17.79 9.64
N LYS A 19 -16.76 18.57 8.77
CA LYS A 19 -16.67 18.31 7.32
C LYS A 19 -15.25 17.94 6.90
N CYS A 20 -14.39 17.62 7.87
CA CYS A 20 -12.99 17.33 7.63
C CYS A 20 -12.54 16.18 8.54
N CYS A 21 -11.82 16.45 9.64
CA CYS A 21 -11.23 15.39 10.45
C CYS A 21 -12.20 14.69 11.40
N LEU A 22 -13.39 15.22 11.68
CA LEU A 22 -14.29 14.63 12.69
C LEU A 22 -14.62 13.16 12.43
N ASP A 23 -14.98 12.79 11.20
CA ASP A 23 -15.35 11.40 10.89
C ASP A 23 -14.13 10.48 11.01
N ARG A 24 -12.95 10.97 10.59
CA ARG A 24 -11.67 10.26 10.75
C ARG A 24 -11.29 10.08 12.22
N ASP A 25 -11.49 11.10 13.04
CA ASP A 25 -11.19 11.08 14.47
C ASP A 25 -12.21 10.22 15.23
N GLN A 26 -13.48 10.18 14.81
CA GLN A 26 -14.49 9.27 15.36
C GLN A 26 -14.24 7.80 15.01
N VAL A 27 -13.68 7.53 13.82
CA VAL A 27 -13.22 6.18 13.46
C VAL A 27 -11.98 5.82 14.29
N ARG A 28 -11.01 6.73 14.46
CA ARG A 28 -9.86 6.55 15.36
C ARG A 28 -10.26 6.26 16.80
N ASP A 29 -11.24 6.97 17.36
CA ASP A 29 -11.71 6.76 18.73
C ASP A 29 -12.40 5.38 18.91
N LYS A 30 -13.00 4.84 17.84
CA LYS A 30 -13.59 3.49 17.85
C LYS A 30 -12.57 2.38 17.64
N GLU A 31 -11.55 2.63 16.82
CA GLU A 31 -10.51 1.65 16.46
C GLU A 31 -9.28 1.72 17.37
N SER A 32 -9.21 2.67 18.30
CA SER A 32 -8.09 2.82 19.24
C SER A 32 -7.71 1.49 19.91
N PRO A 33 -6.42 1.18 20.15
CA PRO A 33 -6.04 -0.06 20.83
C PRO A 33 -6.60 -0.17 22.26
N ALA A 34 -7.12 0.93 22.82
CA ALA A 34 -7.85 0.95 24.08
C ALA A 34 -9.32 0.45 23.99
N THR A 35 -9.93 0.39 22.80
CA THR A 35 -11.33 -0.03 22.57
C THR A 35 -11.47 -1.38 21.86
N ALA A 36 -10.38 -1.96 21.34
CA ALA A 36 -10.38 -3.35 20.89
C ALA A 36 -10.63 -4.31 22.07
N PRO A 37 -11.45 -5.38 21.90
CA PRO A 37 -11.68 -6.34 22.97
C PRO A 37 -10.35 -6.97 23.40
N THR A 38 -9.98 -6.76 24.66
CA THR A 38 -8.75 -7.31 25.24
C THR A 38 -8.80 -8.83 25.17
N PRO A 39 -7.76 -9.51 24.64
CA PRO A 39 -7.79 -10.97 24.53
C PRO A 39 -8.01 -11.62 25.90
N PRO A 40 -8.77 -12.72 26.01
CA PRO A 40 -9.10 -13.35 27.30
C PRO A 40 -7.86 -13.72 28.13
N ALA A 41 -6.76 -14.09 27.47
CA ALA A 41 -5.48 -14.37 28.11
C ALA A 41 -4.93 -13.14 28.86
N VAL A 42 -5.00 -11.96 28.24
CA VAL A 42 -4.53 -10.69 28.80
C VAL A 42 -5.42 -10.26 29.97
N VAL A 43 -6.73 -10.46 29.86
CA VAL A 43 -7.66 -10.22 30.97
C VAL A 43 -7.29 -11.11 32.18
N GLY A 44 -6.96 -12.37 31.94
CA GLY A 44 -6.50 -13.30 32.99
C GLY A 44 -5.14 -12.92 33.60
N GLU A 45 -4.21 -12.40 32.81
CA GLU A 45 -2.93 -11.87 33.32
C GLU A 45 -3.13 -10.59 34.15
N LEU A 46 -3.92 -9.64 33.66
CA LEU A 46 -4.24 -8.41 34.37
C LEU A 46 -4.92 -8.71 35.71
N ARG A 47 -5.87 -9.65 35.72
CA ARG A 47 -6.56 -10.07 36.95
C ARG A 47 -5.59 -10.62 37.99
N ARG A 48 -4.68 -11.51 37.60
CA ARG A 48 -3.64 -12.03 38.51
C ARG A 48 -2.73 -10.91 39.04
N ALA A 49 -2.31 -10.00 38.15
CA ALA A 49 -1.44 -8.89 38.53
C ALA A 49 -2.12 -7.86 39.46
N LEU A 50 -3.46 -7.74 39.40
CA LEU A 50 -4.26 -6.97 40.34
C LEU A 50 -4.42 -7.67 41.69
N GLU A 51 -4.56 -9.00 41.71
CA GLU A 51 -4.70 -9.80 42.95
C GLU A 51 -3.38 -9.84 43.76
N GLU A 52 -2.23 -9.70 43.11
CA GLU A 52 -0.90 -9.71 43.75
C GLU A 52 -0.47 -8.35 44.36
N ARG A 53 -1.29 -7.31 44.25
CA ARG A 53 -0.94 -5.95 44.71
C ARG A 53 -2.05 -5.34 45.55
N GLU A 54 -1.68 -4.68 46.64
CA GLU A 54 -2.58 -3.81 47.38
C GLU A 54 -2.56 -2.41 46.75
N PHE A 55 -3.75 -1.83 46.56
CA PHE A 55 -3.94 -0.47 46.04
C PHE A 55 -4.54 0.40 47.13
N THR A 56 -3.95 1.57 47.35
CA THR A 56 -4.40 2.54 48.36
C THR A 56 -5.59 3.37 47.87
N SER A 57 -5.88 3.35 46.56
CA SER A 57 -7.02 4.05 45.97
C SER A 57 -7.45 3.46 44.62
N LEU A 58 -8.69 3.75 44.21
CA LEU A 58 -9.19 3.44 42.86
C LEU A 58 -8.33 4.09 41.75
N GLN A 59 -7.82 5.30 42.00
CA GLN A 59 -6.96 6.01 41.04
C GLN A 59 -5.63 5.28 40.84
N GLU A 60 -5.08 4.72 41.91
CA GLU A 60 -3.85 3.92 41.82
C GLU A 60 -4.06 2.64 41.02
N ALA A 61 -5.18 1.93 41.25
CA ALA A 61 -5.56 0.73 40.50
C ALA A 61 -5.78 1.05 39.00
N GLN A 62 -6.46 2.15 38.68
CA GLN A 62 -6.63 2.62 37.29
C GLN A 62 -5.30 2.95 36.63
N GLY A 63 -4.41 3.65 37.35
CA GLY A 63 -3.06 3.97 36.86
C GLY A 63 -2.22 2.71 36.62
N PHE A 64 -2.36 1.69 37.47
CA PHE A 64 -1.72 0.39 37.27
C PHE A 64 -2.25 -0.32 36.03
N THR A 65 -3.57 -0.45 35.87
CA THR A 65 -4.18 -1.09 34.69
C THR A 65 -3.73 -0.41 33.39
N THR A 66 -3.70 0.93 33.37
CA THR A 66 -3.25 1.71 32.21
C THR A 66 -1.79 1.39 31.87
N ARG A 67 -0.90 1.40 32.86
CA ARG A 67 0.52 1.04 32.68
C ARG A 67 0.69 -0.42 32.26
N PHE A 68 -0.10 -1.33 32.82
CA PHE A 68 -0.07 -2.74 32.46
C PHE A 68 -0.42 -2.92 30.98
N MET A 69 -1.55 -2.36 30.52
CA MET A 69 -1.97 -2.43 29.12
C MET A 69 -0.96 -1.78 28.19
N HIS A 70 -0.42 -0.61 28.57
CA HIS A 70 0.61 0.07 27.79
C HIS A 70 1.89 -0.76 27.67
N ASN A 71 2.33 -1.41 28.75
CA ASN A 71 3.49 -2.30 28.71
C ASN A 71 3.21 -3.56 27.90
N TYR A 72 2.02 -4.14 28.02
CA TYR A 72 1.60 -5.30 27.24
C TYR A 72 1.63 -4.99 25.73
N ASN A 73 0.99 -3.90 25.31
CA ASN A 73 0.91 -3.48 23.90
C ASN A 73 2.26 -3.10 23.27
N ARG A 74 3.30 -2.90 24.10
CA ARG A 74 4.69 -2.61 23.69
C ARG A 74 5.60 -3.82 23.67
N ARG A 75 5.10 -5.00 24.08
CA ARG A 75 5.88 -6.24 23.98
C ARG A 75 5.97 -6.68 22.51
N PRO A 76 7.16 -7.04 22.02
CA PRO A 76 7.32 -7.69 20.72
C PRO A 76 6.51 -8.98 20.64
N GLU A 77 5.76 -9.16 19.57
CA GLU A 77 4.97 -10.36 19.30
C GLU A 77 5.56 -11.14 18.12
N GLN A 78 5.69 -12.46 18.29
CA GLN A 78 6.29 -13.31 17.26
C GLN A 78 5.45 -13.36 15.99
N ASP A 79 4.11 -13.37 16.13
CA ASP A 79 3.18 -13.41 15.00
C ASP A 79 3.19 -12.11 14.19
N PHE A 80 3.57 -10.98 14.81
CA PHE A 80 3.84 -9.71 14.12
C PHE A 80 5.30 -9.56 13.70
N ALA A 81 6.00 -10.69 13.59
CA ALA A 81 7.41 -10.76 13.26
C ALA A 81 8.25 -9.79 14.11
N GLY A 82 7.97 -9.71 15.41
CA GLY A 82 8.71 -8.90 16.39
C GLY A 82 8.22 -7.46 16.58
N LEU A 83 7.21 -7.01 15.85
CA LEU A 83 6.51 -5.76 16.18
C LEU A 83 5.63 -5.96 17.42
N SER A 84 5.41 -4.89 18.17
CA SER A 84 4.40 -4.88 19.22
C SER A 84 3.00 -4.60 18.65
N ALA A 85 1.94 -4.89 19.42
CA ALA A 85 0.57 -4.55 19.02
C ALA A 85 0.38 -3.04 18.78
N GLU A 86 1.03 -2.18 19.57
CA GLU A 86 1.06 -0.73 19.35
C GLU A 86 1.71 -0.36 18.00
N GLN A 87 2.87 -0.93 17.68
CA GLN A 87 3.54 -0.68 16.41
C GLN A 87 2.70 -1.18 15.22
N MET A 88 2.12 -2.38 15.32
CA MET A 88 1.22 -2.91 14.30
C MET A 88 0.01 -1.99 14.10
N PHE A 89 -0.62 -1.53 15.18
CA PHE A 89 -1.72 -0.57 15.11
C PHE A 89 -1.34 0.68 14.33
N HIS A 90 -0.18 1.28 14.65
CA HIS A 90 0.30 2.44 13.91
C HIS A 90 0.59 2.16 12.44
N LEU A 91 1.14 0.98 12.08
CA LEU A 91 1.32 0.61 10.67
C LEU A 91 0.01 0.49 9.89
N LEU A 92 -1.05 -0.02 10.54
CA LEU A 92 -2.35 -0.27 9.91
C LEU A 92 -3.20 0.99 9.77
N HIS A 93 -3.16 1.88 10.76
CA HIS A 93 -4.09 3.01 10.86
C HIS A 93 -3.43 4.37 10.65
N GLU A 94 -2.13 4.49 10.94
CA GLU A 94 -1.40 5.77 11.00
C GLU A 94 0.01 5.74 10.38
N PRO A 95 0.23 5.11 9.20
CA PRO A 95 1.57 4.90 8.66
C PRO A 95 2.29 6.19 8.24
N TRP A 96 1.59 7.30 7.99
CA TRP A 96 2.20 8.61 7.71
C TRP A 96 2.33 9.50 8.95
N GLU A 97 1.57 9.20 10.00
CA GLU A 97 1.54 9.96 11.26
C GLU A 97 2.46 9.35 12.34
N SER A 98 3.21 8.30 12.00
CA SER A 98 4.09 7.55 12.92
C SER A 98 5.56 7.55 12.48
N PRO A 99 6.24 8.72 12.38
CA PRO A 99 7.61 8.81 11.89
C PRO A 99 8.64 8.06 12.77
N GLN A 100 8.29 7.82 14.03
CA GLN A 100 9.05 6.96 14.94
C GLN A 100 9.03 5.48 14.57
N LEU A 101 8.22 5.08 13.59
CA LEU A 101 8.07 3.70 13.14
C LEU A 101 8.34 3.57 11.64
N LEU A 102 7.71 4.43 10.84
CA LEU A 102 7.74 4.38 9.38
C LEU A 102 7.82 5.79 8.80
N THR A 103 8.78 6.01 7.89
CA THR A 103 8.88 7.27 7.14
C THR A 103 9.03 7.01 5.66
N PHE A 104 8.41 7.86 4.85
CA PHE A 104 8.51 7.84 3.38
C PHE A 104 9.38 9.00 2.91
N ALA A 105 10.29 8.71 1.98
CA ALA A 105 11.14 9.73 1.38
C ALA A 105 10.29 10.67 0.51
N THR A 106 10.34 11.98 0.77
CA THR A 106 9.72 12.98 -0.13
C THR A 106 10.55 13.22 -1.39
N ARG A 107 11.83 12.86 -1.33
CA ARG A 107 12.77 12.82 -2.45
C ARG A 107 13.69 11.63 -2.28
N LEU A 108 13.87 10.84 -3.33
CA LEU A 108 14.78 9.70 -3.31
C LEU A 108 16.24 10.15 -3.36
N PRO A 109 17.16 9.41 -2.72
CA PRO A 109 18.60 9.65 -2.85
C PRO A 109 19.17 9.25 -4.22
N VAL A 110 18.46 8.39 -4.97
CA VAL A 110 18.86 7.87 -6.27
C VAL A 110 17.66 7.80 -7.23
N PRO A 111 17.88 7.87 -8.56
CA PRO A 111 16.80 7.65 -9.53
C PRO A 111 16.10 6.31 -9.30
N PRO A 112 14.76 6.26 -9.36
CA PRO A 112 14.01 5.03 -9.12
C PRO A 112 14.12 4.06 -10.30
N GLU A 113 14.52 2.82 -10.02
CA GLU A 113 14.38 1.69 -10.93
C GLU A 113 13.07 0.95 -10.61
N ALA A 114 11.96 1.46 -11.14
CA ALA A 114 10.63 0.90 -10.89
C ALA A 114 9.79 0.82 -12.18
N PRO A 115 9.03 -0.26 -12.41
CA PRO A 115 8.10 -0.36 -13.53
C PRO A 115 7.11 0.80 -13.62
N LEU A 116 6.49 1.17 -12.49
CA LEU A 116 5.59 2.32 -12.38
C LEU A 116 6.25 3.63 -12.84
N TRP A 117 7.50 3.88 -12.43
CA TRP A 117 8.24 5.06 -12.86
C TRP A 117 8.55 5.03 -14.36
N ARG A 118 9.03 3.90 -14.89
CA ARG A 118 9.38 3.76 -16.31
C ARG A 118 8.19 4.05 -17.21
N LEU A 119 7.02 3.48 -16.89
CA LEU A 119 5.79 3.72 -17.64
C LEU A 119 5.30 5.16 -17.49
N PHE A 120 5.43 5.74 -16.30
CA PHE A 120 5.04 7.13 -16.08
C PHE A 120 5.94 8.08 -16.88
N ALA A 121 7.25 7.88 -16.88
CA ALA A 121 8.20 8.68 -17.64
C ALA A 121 7.90 8.60 -19.14
N PHE A 122 7.60 7.40 -19.66
CA PHE A 122 7.18 7.21 -21.06
C PHE A 122 5.88 7.95 -21.38
N LEU A 123 4.88 7.87 -20.49
CA LEU A 123 3.62 8.61 -20.63
C LEU A 123 3.83 10.12 -20.57
N ALA A 124 4.68 10.60 -19.66
CA ALA A 124 4.95 12.01 -19.49
C ALA A 124 5.66 12.61 -20.70
N ASP A 125 6.60 11.89 -21.29
CA ASP A 125 7.27 12.27 -22.55
C ASP A 125 6.26 12.39 -23.70
N ALA A 126 5.39 11.37 -23.88
CA ALA A 126 4.37 11.38 -24.91
C ALA A 126 3.30 12.48 -24.72
N ILE A 127 3.00 12.86 -23.47
CA ILE A 127 2.15 14.02 -23.18
C ILE A 127 2.89 15.31 -23.57
N GLY A 128 4.12 15.49 -23.10
CA GLY A 128 4.98 16.63 -23.40
C GLY A 128 4.31 18.00 -23.27
N GLU A 129 4.79 18.96 -24.07
CA GLU A 129 4.25 20.32 -24.04
C GLU A 129 2.83 20.42 -24.64
N LYS A 130 2.58 19.66 -25.72
CA LYS A 130 1.39 19.75 -26.57
C LYS A 130 0.19 18.98 -26.02
N GLY A 131 0.40 18.11 -25.04
CA GLY A 131 -0.61 17.21 -24.49
C GLY A 131 -0.94 16.05 -25.42
N LEU A 132 -1.31 14.91 -24.83
CA LEU A 132 -1.73 13.70 -25.56
C LEU A 132 -3.25 13.72 -25.76
N LYS A 133 -3.71 13.55 -27.01
CA LYS A 133 -5.14 13.50 -27.31
C LYS A 133 -5.69 12.10 -26.92
N PRO A 134 -6.69 12.00 -26.03
CA PRO A 134 -7.34 10.74 -25.72
C PRO A 134 -8.17 10.22 -26.90
N THR A 135 -8.60 8.96 -26.81
CA THR A 135 -9.68 8.42 -27.63
C THR A 135 -11.01 9.10 -27.29
N VAL A 136 -12.06 8.81 -28.08
CA VAL A 136 -13.43 9.30 -27.83
C VAL A 136 -13.93 8.90 -26.43
N THR A 137 -13.56 7.71 -25.95
CA THR A 137 -13.92 7.21 -24.60
C THR A 137 -13.02 7.75 -23.49
N GLY A 138 -12.08 8.63 -23.80
CA GLY A 138 -11.20 9.24 -22.81
C GLY A 138 -9.99 8.37 -22.41
N ASN A 139 -9.68 7.32 -23.17
CA ASN A 139 -8.54 6.42 -22.95
C ASN A 139 -7.30 6.89 -23.71
N LEU A 140 -6.16 6.28 -23.42
CA LEU A 140 -4.92 6.41 -24.18
C LEU A 140 -5.09 5.86 -25.60
N PRO A 141 -4.49 6.50 -26.63
CA PRO A 141 -4.55 6.01 -28.00
C PRO A 141 -3.92 4.63 -28.17
N ARG A 142 -4.55 3.75 -28.96
CA ARG A 142 -4.07 2.39 -29.23
C ARG A 142 -2.61 2.32 -29.67
N ASN A 143 -2.20 3.18 -30.60
CA ASN A 143 -0.83 3.17 -31.12
C ASN A 143 0.19 3.50 -30.01
N PHE A 144 -0.13 4.48 -29.17
CA PHE A 144 0.68 4.79 -28.00
C PHE A 144 0.77 3.61 -27.03
N CYS A 145 -0.34 2.90 -26.76
CA CYS A 145 -0.31 1.71 -25.90
C CYS A 145 0.59 0.60 -26.48
N ARG A 146 0.58 0.39 -27.81
CA ARG A 146 1.44 -0.59 -28.49
C ARG A 146 2.92 -0.20 -28.41
N GLU A 147 3.24 1.07 -28.63
CA GLU A 147 4.59 1.60 -28.51
C GLU A 147 5.11 1.48 -27.08
N ALA A 148 4.29 1.84 -26.10
CA ALA A 148 4.63 1.74 -24.68
C ALA A 148 4.85 0.28 -24.26
N ALA A 149 4.00 -0.65 -24.70
CA ALA A 149 4.16 -2.07 -24.38
C ALA A 149 5.42 -2.67 -25.01
N LEU A 150 5.72 -2.31 -26.26
CA LEU A 150 6.97 -2.72 -26.92
C LEU A 150 8.19 -2.19 -26.15
N ALA A 151 8.19 -0.92 -25.74
CA ALA A 151 9.28 -0.32 -24.98
C ALA A 151 9.41 -0.90 -23.55
N PHE A 152 8.30 -1.35 -22.96
CA PHE A 152 8.27 -1.85 -21.59
C PHE A 152 8.62 -3.34 -21.48
N TRP A 153 7.96 -4.20 -22.28
CA TRP A 153 8.15 -5.65 -22.26
C TRP A 153 9.28 -6.12 -23.20
N GLY A 154 9.58 -5.37 -24.26
CA GLY A 154 10.46 -5.83 -25.34
C GLY A 154 9.72 -6.72 -26.36
N GLU A 155 10.38 -7.05 -27.47
CA GLU A 155 9.74 -7.75 -28.60
C GLU A 155 9.26 -9.16 -28.25
N GLU A 156 10.08 -9.94 -27.55
CA GLU A 156 9.79 -11.35 -27.27
C GLU A 156 8.61 -11.49 -26.30
N ALA A 157 8.69 -10.85 -25.14
CA ALA A 157 7.60 -10.86 -24.17
C ALA A 157 6.32 -10.24 -24.74
N LEU A 158 6.40 -9.20 -25.58
CA LEU A 158 5.21 -8.67 -26.25
C LEU A 158 4.54 -9.73 -27.14
N ARG A 159 5.30 -10.52 -27.91
CA ARG A 159 4.75 -11.60 -28.75
C ARG A 159 4.05 -12.67 -27.92
N GLU A 160 4.60 -13.01 -26.75
CA GLU A 160 3.99 -13.97 -25.83
C GLU A 160 2.72 -13.44 -25.16
N GLN A 161 2.79 -12.25 -24.57
CA GLN A 161 1.66 -11.60 -23.88
C GLN A 161 0.49 -11.35 -24.83
N THR A 162 0.78 -11.09 -26.10
CA THR A 162 -0.23 -10.83 -27.14
C THR A 162 -0.57 -12.03 -28.01
N ARG A 163 -0.10 -13.24 -27.67
CA ARG A 163 -0.26 -14.47 -28.46
C ARG A 163 -1.71 -14.76 -28.84
N PHE A 164 -2.65 -14.50 -27.92
CA PHE A 164 -4.08 -14.76 -28.10
C PHE A 164 -4.92 -13.47 -28.20
N HIS A 165 -4.40 -12.33 -27.72
CA HIS A 165 -5.10 -11.05 -27.74
C HIS A 165 -4.12 -9.89 -27.90
N GLY A 166 -4.26 -9.10 -28.98
CA GLY A 166 -3.41 -7.94 -29.22
C GLY A 166 -3.78 -6.74 -28.34
N ILE A 167 -2.89 -5.75 -28.26
CA ILE A 167 -3.19 -4.46 -27.61
C ILE A 167 -4.07 -3.61 -28.53
N ASN A 168 -5.36 -3.55 -28.24
CA ASN A 168 -6.37 -2.86 -29.04
C ASN A 168 -6.95 -1.63 -28.32
N THR A 169 -6.95 -1.66 -26.99
CA THR A 169 -7.40 -0.62 -26.08
C THR A 169 -6.36 -0.38 -25.00
N GLU A 170 -6.50 0.71 -24.24
CA GLU A 170 -5.69 0.95 -23.04
C GLU A 170 -5.80 -0.18 -22.02
N GLY A 171 -7.00 -0.78 -21.87
CA GLY A 171 -7.25 -1.85 -20.91
C GLY A 171 -6.48 -3.14 -21.21
N ASP A 172 -6.04 -3.33 -22.45
CA ASP A 172 -5.24 -4.50 -22.86
C ASP A 172 -3.78 -4.41 -22.39
N PHE A 173 -3.35 -3.24 -21.90
CA PHE A 173 -2.06 -3.03 -21.24
C PHE A 173 -2.26 -2.52 -19.82
N SER A 174 -2.45 -3.48 -18.92
CA SER A 174 -2.92 -3.26 -17.55
C SER A 174 -2.03 -2.31 -16.74
N GLU A 175 -0.72 -2.40 -16.91
CA GLU A 175 0.30 -1.67 -16.17
C GLU A 175 0.31 -0.19 -16.57
N LEU A 176 0.19 0.09 -17.88
CA LEU A 176 0.08 1.47 -18.37
C LEU A 176 -1.26 2.10 -17.96
N HIS A 177 -2.34 1.32 -18.00
CA HIS A 177 -3.65 1.77 -17.56
C HIS A 177 -3.62 2.22 -16.09
N VAL A 178 -3.06 1.39 -15.20
CA VAL A 178 -2.87 1.73 -13.77
C VAL A 178 -1.97 2.93 -13.61
N THR A 179 -0.85 2.97 -14.34
CA THR A 179 0.08 4.10 -14.29
C THR A 179 -0.62 5.42 -14.59
N ARG A 180 -1.48 5.48 -15.62
CA ARG A 180 -2.25 6.68 -15.92
C ARG A 180 -3.21 7.04 -14.78
N LEU A 181 -3.95 6.07 -14.26
CA LEU A 181 -4.90 6.29 -13.16
C LEU A 181 -4.18 6.84 -11.91
N VAL A 182 -3.08 6.21 -11.50
CA VAL A 182 -2.26 6.63 -10.36
C VAL A 182 -1.67 8.02 -10.59
N ALA A 183 -1.22 8.33 -11.81
CA ALA A 183 -0.73 9.66 -12.15
C ALA A 183 -1.83 10.74 -12.11
N GLU A 184 -3.07 10.40 -12.44
CA GLU A 184 -4.23 11.29 -12.29
C GLU A 184 -4.58 11.53 -10.82
N LEU A 185 -4.60 10.46 -10.00
CA LEU A 185 -4.82 10.54 -8.55
C LEU A 185 -3.74 11.40 -7.88
N ALA A 186 -2.47 11.20 -8.24
CA ALA A 186 -1.33 12.00 -7.76
C ALA A 186 -1.34 13.47 -8.24
N GLY A 187 -2.31 13.87 -9.09
CA GLY A 187 -2.40 15.20 -9.68
C GLY A 187 -1.28 15.54 -10.66
N LEU A 188 -0.53 14.54 -11.14
CA LEU A 188 0.60 14.69 -12.05
C LEU A 188 0.12 14.81 -13.51
N VAL A 189 -0.94 14.08 -13.84
CA VAL A 189 -1.63 14.12 -15.13
C VAL A 189 -3.07 14.58 -14.91
N ARG A 190 -3.60 15.39 -15.83
CA ARG A 190 -5.03 15.74 -15.83
C ARG A 190 -5.56 15.90 -17.23
N LYS A 191 -6.88 15.76 -17.37
CA LYS A 191 -7.59 16.11 -18.61
C LYS A 191 -7.90 17.60 -18.64
N TYR A 192 -7.52 18.30 -19.70
CA TYR A 192 -7.83 19.71 -19.93
C TYR A 192 -8.04 20.00 -21.40
N ARG A 193 -9.14 20.68 -21.73
CA ARG A 193 -9.55 21.01 -23.11
C ARG A 193 -9.42 19.81 -24.06
N GLY A 194 -9.88 18.64 -23.61
CA GLY A 194 -9.88 17.40 -24.40
C GLY A 194 -8.50 16.77 -24.62
N ARG A 195 -7.49 17.08 -23.79
CA ARG A 195 -6.15 16.45 -23.84
C ARG A 195 -5.69 16.04 -22.46
N PHE A 196 -4.88 14.99 -22.37
CA PHE A 196 -4.03 14.76 -21.21
C PHE A 196 -2.91 15.80 -21.20
N ILE A 197 -2.67 16.41 -20.05
CA ILE A 197 -1.60 17.37 -19.84
C ILE A 197 -0.90 17.09 -18.51
N LEU A 198 0.41 17.40 -18.46
CA LEU A 198 1.18 17.39 -17.21
C LEU A 198 0.80 18.58 -16.34
N GLY A 199 0.70 18.35 -15.03
CA GLY A 199 0.68 19.41 -14.02
C GLY A 199 1.93 20.30 -14.13
N ARG A 200 1.81 21.57 -13.75
CA ARG A 200 2.90 22.56 -13.93
C ARG A 200 4.19 22.13 -13.22
N GLU A 201 4.07 21.70 -11.96
CA GLU A 201 5.21 21.19 -11.17
C GLU A 201 5.80 19.93 -11.78
N CYS A 202 4.95 18.97 -12.16
CA CYS A 202 5.37 17.72 -12.79
C CYS A 202 6.16 17.99 -14.08
N ARG A 203 5.70 18.92 -14.91
CA ARG A 203 6.38 19.31 -16.16
C ARG A 203 7.80 19.82 -15.88
N GLN A 204 7.98 20.67 -14.87
CA GLN A 204 9.31 21.17 -14.49
C GLN A 204 10.20 20.04 -13.96
N LEU A 205 9.65 19.13 -13.16
CA LEU A 205 10.40 18.03 -12.57
C LEU A 205 10.82 16.99 -13.62
N VAL A 206 9.90 16.52 -14.46
CA VAL A 206 10.18 15.47 -15.46
C VAL A 206 11.18 15.93 -16.54
N LEU A 207 11.21 17.22 -16.85
CA LEU A 207 12.20 17.80 -17.77
C LEU A 207 13.61 17.92 -17.16
N SER A 208 13.76 17.68 -15.85
CA SER A 208 15.06 17.68 -15.18
C SER A 208 15.64 16.27 -15.09
N ALA A 209 16.96 16.15 -15.04
CA ALA A 209 17.65 14.88 -14.76
C ALA A 209 17.25 14.26 -13.41
N GLU A 210 16.63 15.04 -12.52
CA GLU A 210 16.15 14.64 -11.18
C GLU A 210 14.66 14.28 -11.15
N GLY A 211 13.97 14.22 -12.30
CA GLY A 211 12.51 14.04 -12.33
C GLY A 211 12.01 12.81 -11.56
N GLY A 212 12.73 11.69 -11.69
CA GLY A 212 12.38 10.45 -10.99
C GLY A 212 12.46 10.57 -9.47
N VAL A 213 13.47 11.26 -8.95
CA VAL A 213 13.69 11.32 -7.50
C VAL A 213 12.62 12.11 -6.76
N ALA A 214 11.98 13.07 -7.42
CA ALA A 214 10.93 13.90 -6.81
C ALA A 214 9.51 13.42 -7.16
N VAL A 215 9.31 12.78 -8.31
CA VAL A 215 7.97 12.38 -8.77
C VAL A 215 7.58 10.98 -8.29
N TYR A 216 8.53 10.03 -8.23
CA TYR A 216 8.20 8.67 -7.79
C TYR A 216 7.56 8.59 -6.40
N PRO A 217 8.04 9.32 -5.36
CA PRO A 217 7.37 9.30 -4.06
C PRO A 217 5.89 9.69 -4.12
N ARG A 218 5.53 10.65 -4.98
CA ARG A 218 4.13 11.07 -5.19
C ARG A 218 3.30 9.98 -5.87
N LEU A 219 3.89 9.26 -6.84
CA LEU A 219 3.25 8.11 -7.48
C LEU A 219 3.05 6.96 -6.49
N LEU A 220 4.07 6.64 -5.70
CA LEU A 220 4.01 5.59 -4.69
C LEU A 220 2.94 5.90 -3.64
N GLU A 221 2.91 7.13 -3.12
CA GLU A 221 1.89 7.55 -2.16
C GLU A 221 0.48 7.44 -2.74
N ALA A 222 0.23 7.95 -3.95
CA ALA A 222 -1.07 7.84 -4.60
C ALA A 222 -1.46 6.38 -4.88
N PHE A 223 -0.51 5.53 -5.26
CA PHE A 223 -0.74 4.09 -5.44
C PHE A 223 -1.21 3.44 -4.14
N ILE A 224 -0.59 3.77 -3.01
CA ILE A 224 -0.93 3.15 -1.73
C ILE A 224 -2.25 3.71 -1.17
N ARG A 225 -2.47 5.03 -1.25
CA ARG A 225 -3.55 5.70 -0.52
C ARG A 225 -4.83 5.91 -1.33
N GLU A 226 -4.72 6.08 -2.64
CA GLU A 226 -5.83 6.54 -3.48
C GLU A 226 -6.28 5.50 -4.50
N PHE A 227 -5.36 4.69 -5.02
CA PHE A 227 -5.69 3.65 -5.99
C PHE A 227 -6.28 2.42 -5.28
N ASN A 228 -7.39 1.88 -5.79
CA ASN A 228 -8.01 0.66 -5.28
C ASN A 228 -7.26 -0.58 -5.81
N TRP A 229 -6.58 -1.33 -4.95
CA TRP A 229 -5.76 -2.47 -5.37
C TRP A 229 -6.58 -3.64 -5.94
N GLY A 230 -7.88 -3.72 -5.63
CA GLY A 230 -8.81 -4.70 -6.21
C GLY A 230 -9.33 -4.33 -7.59
N TYR A 231 -9.01 -3.15 -8.12
CA TYR A 231 -9.60 -2.61 -9.36
C TYR A 231 -9.46 -3.54 -10.58
N GLN A 232 -8.37 -4.30 -10.67
CA GLN A 232 -8.04 -5.12 -11.84
C GLN A 232 -8.19 -6.63 -11.61
N ASP A 233 -8.76 -7.06 -10.49
CA ASP A 233 -9.05 -8.48 -10.27
C ASP A 233 -10.54 -8.73 -10.03
N ARG A 234 -10.86 -10.01 -9.89
CA ARG A 234 -12.22 -10.49 -9.66
C ARG A 234 -12.34 -11.11 -8.26
N PHE A 235 -11.38 -10.84 -7.39
CA PHE A 235 -11.47 -11.28 -6.00
C PHE A 235 -12.48 -10.42 -5.24
N PRO A 236 -13.01 -10.92 -4.11
CA PRO A 236 -13.85 -10.13 -3.22
C PRO A 236 -13.17 -8.83 -2.75
N GLU A 237 -13.98 -7.93 -2.23
CA GLU A 237 -13.49 -6.76 -1.50
C GLU A 237 -12.73 -7.24 -0.26
N LEU A 238 -11.44 -6.91 -0.23
CA LEU A 238 -10.49 -7.28 0.82
C LEU A 238 -9.60 -6.07 1.07
N GLU A 239 -10.21 -4.96 1.46
CA GLU A 239 -9.53 -3.68 1.71
C GLU A 239 -8.40 -3.81 2.75
N PHE A 240 -8.56 -4.76 3.68
CA PHE A 240 -7.55 -5.06 4.69
C PHE A 240 -6.17 -5.39 4.11
N VAL A 241 -6.11 -6.03 2.94
CA VAL A 241 -4.85 -6.36 2.24
C VAL A 241 -4.09 -5.08 1.87
N GLN A 242 -4.80 -4.05 1.40
CA GLN A 242 -4.21 -2.74 1.11
C GLN A 242 -3.91 -1.96 2.39
N ARG A 243 -4.82 -1.98 3.38
CA ARG A 243 -4.63 -1.30 4.68
C ARG A 243 -3.37 -1.79 5.42
N SER A 244 -3.00 -3.05 5.21
CA SER A 244 -1.84 -3.69 5.83
C SER A 244 -0.53 -3.57 5.04
N PHE A 245 -0.47 -2.68 4.03
CA PHE A 245 0.73 -2.48 3.22
C PHE A 245 1.97 -2.17 4.07
N GLY A 246 1.84 -1.40 5.15
CA GLY A 246 2.95 -1.04 6.05
C GLY A 246 3.60 -2.26 6.70
N PHE A 247 2.80 -3.27 7.08
CA PHE A 247 3.32 -4.53 7.60
C PHE A 247 4.02 -5.36 6.51
N THR A 248 3.50 -5.36 5.28
CA THR A 248 4.19 -6.02 4.16
C THR A 248 5.55 -5.39 3.88
N LEU A 249 5.61 -4.06 3.85
CA LEU A 249 6.89 -3.34 3.70
C LEU A 249 7.86 -3.70 4.83
N TYR A 250 7.36 -3.84 6.06
CA TYR A 250 8.16 -4.29 7.20
C TYR A 250 8.70 -5.71 7.00
N LEU A 251 7.86 -6.65 6.55
CA LEU A 251 8.30 -8.02 6.27
C LEU A 251 9.37 -8.07 5.17
N LEU A 252 9.19 -7.30 4.09
CA LEU A 252 10.19 -7.16 3.03
C LEU A 252 11.50 -6.54 3.56
N GLN A 253 11.40 -5.49 4.38
CA GLN A 253 12.55 -4.85 5.01
C GLN A 253 13.36 -5.84 5.87
N ARG A 254 12.67 -6.68 6.63
CA ARG A 254 13.27 -7.58 7.61
C ARG A 254 13.80 -8.89 7.00
N PHE A 255 13.12 -9.42 5.98
CA PHE A 255 13.39 -10.78 5.49
C PHE A 255 13.74 -10.86 4.00
N GLY A 256 13.61 -9.76 3.27
CA GLY A 256 13.68 -9.75 1.80
C GLY A 256 15.08 -9.59 1.20
N ASP A 257 16.13 -9.38 2.00
CA ASP A 257 17.51 -9.41 1.47
C ASP A 257 17.85 -10.79 0.88
N GLU A 258 17.29 -11.85 1.48
CA GLU A 258 17.32 -13.19 0.91
C GLU A 258 16.09 -13.44 0.03
N GLU A 259 16.31 -14.15 -1.08
CA GLU A 259 15.21 -14.57 -1.94
C GLU A 259 14.38 -15.67 -1.26
N ARG A 260 13.07 -15.47 -1.18
CA ARG A 260 12.14 -16.37 -0.49
C ARG A 260 10.93 -16.69 -1.36
N PRO A 261 10.27 -17.85 -1.17
CA PRO A 261 8.99 -18.08 -1.82
C PRO A 261 7.95 -17.06 -1.32
N HIS A 262 6.99 -16.67 -2.17
CA HIS A 262 5.89 -15.77 -1.76
C HIS A 262 5.15 -16.30 -0.53
N SER A 263 5.05 -17.63 -0.40
CA SER A 263 4.33 -18.29 0.69
C SER A 263 4.87 -17.91 2.06
N PHE A 264 6.17 -17.62 2.17
CA PHE A 264 6.77 -17.12 3.42
C PHE A 264 6.08 -15.83 3.90
N TYR A 265 5.86 -14.87 3.00
CA TYR A 265 5.24 -13.58 3.31
C TYR A 265 3.74 -13.74 3.55
N VAL A 266 3.07 -14.59 2.75
CA VAL A 266 1.66 -14.91 2.90
C VAL A 266 1.39 -15.59 4.26
N ASP A 267 2.23 -16.55 4.67
CA ASP A 267 2.12 -17.25 5.94
C ASP A 267 2.41 -16.31 7.11
N ALA A 268 3.40 -15.41 6.99
CA ALA A 268 3.63 -14.37 7.99
C ALA A 268 2.43 -13.43 8.14
N PHE A 269 1.79 -13.06 7.02
CA PHE A 269 0.59 -12.24 7.00
C PHE A 269 -0.61 -12.95 7.65
N LEU A 270 -0.86 -14.21 7.32
CA LEU A 270 -1.96 -15.00 7.89
C LEU A 270 -1.74 -15.34 9.37
N ARG A 271 -0.49 -15.50 9.83
CA ARG A 271 -0.19 -15.60 11.27
C ARG A 271 -0.53 -14.32 12.02
N ALA A 272 -0.25 -13.15 11.44
CA ALA A 272 -0.61 -11.86 12.04
C ALA A 272 -2.13 -11.61 12.04
N PHE A 273 -2.85 -12.13 11.03
CA PHE A 273 -4.28 -11.86 10.84
C PHE A 273 -5.09 -13.13 10.56
N PRO A 274 -5.13 -14.09 11.50
CA PRO A 274 -5.74 -15.41 11.31
C PRO A 274 -7.27 -15.35 11.16
N GLN A 275 -7.90 -14.25 11.57
CA GLN A 275 -9.34 -14.04 11.44
C GLN A 275 -9.78 -13.72 10.00
N LEU A 276 -8.88 -13.22 9.15
CA LEU A 276 -9.22 -12.65 7.84
C LEU A 276 -9.93 -13.65 6.90
N PRO A 277 -9.53 -14.94 6.81
CA PRO A 277 -10.28 -15.92 6.03
C PRO A 277 -11.72 -16.13 6.53
N GLY A 278 -11.96 -15.99 7.84
CA GLY A 278 -13.29 -16.17 8.44
C GLY A 278 -14.28 -15.06 8.09
N GLU A 279 -13.82 -13.92 7.56
CA GLU A 279 -14.66 -12.80 7.13
C GLU A 279 -15.26 -13.02 5.73
N LEU A 280 -14.72 -13.97 4.97
CA LEU A 280 -15.16 -14.26 3.61
C LEU A 280 -16.29 -15.30 3.59
N PRO A 281 -17.27 -15.16 2.68
CA PRO A 281 -18.27 -16.21 2.48
C PRO A 281 -17.60 -17.48 1.95
N PRO A 282 -18.16 -18.67 2.25
CA PRO A 282 -17.64 -19.93 1.70
C PRO A 282 -17.66 -19.87 0.16
N GLY A 283 -16.49 -20.03 -0.44
CA GLY A 283 -16.33 -20.01 -1.89
C GLY A 283 -16.79 -21.31 -2.54
N ARG A 284 -17.30 -21.24 -3.78
CA ARG A 284 -17.64 -22.44 -4.57
C ARG A 284 -16.43 -23.12 -5.22
N LEU A 285 -15.37 -22.34 -5.48
CA LEU A 285 -14.20 -22.77 -6.24
C LEU A 285 -12.92 -22.84 -5.41
N MET A 286 -12.85 -22.06 -4.32
CA MET A 286 -11.66 -21.91 -3.49
C MET A 286 -12.08 -21.76 -2.03
N GLN A 287 -11.26 -22.26 -1.11
CA GLN A 287 -11.49 -21.99 0.31
C GLN A 287 -11.19 -20.53 0.62
N PRO A 288 -11.82 -19.94 1.65
CA PRO A 288 -11.57 -18.56 2.06
C PRO A 288 -10.08 -18.23 2.28
N GLU A 289 -9.33 -19.14 2.89
CA GLU A 289 -7.89 -18.95 3.08
C GLU A 289 -7.15 -18.87 1.74
N ASP A 290 -7.45 -19.75 0.78
CA ASP A 290 -6.86 -19.69 -0.56
C ASP A 290 -7.16 -18.36 -1.25
N VAL A 291 -8.38 -17.83 -1.09
CA VAL A 291 -8.75 -16.51 -1.63
C VAL A 291 -7.86 -15.43 -1.04
N VAL A 292 -7.65 -15.42 0.28
CA VAL A 292 -6.73 -14.46 0.94
C VAL A 292 -5.30 -14.64 0.44
N ARG A 293 -4.81 -15.87 0.32
CA ARG A 293 -3.45 -16.18 -0.16
C ARG A 293 -3.23 -15.62 -1.57
N HIS A 294 -4.14 -15.89 -2.50
CA HIS A 294 -4.03 -15.40 -3.87
C HIS A 294 -4.19 -13.88 -3.96
N CYS A 295 -5.13 -13.32 -3.20
CA CYS A 295 -5.35 -11.89 -3.13
C CYS A 295 -4.11 -11.16 -2.60
N TYR A 296 -3.50 -11.65 -1.51
CA TYR A 296 -2.28 -11.10 -0.95
C TYR A 296 -1.12 -11.16 -1.96
N THR A 297 -0.85 -12.33 -2.55
CA THR A 297 0.23 -12.48 -3.54
C THR A 297 0.02 -11.56 -4.74
N LEU A 298 -1.18 -11.53 -5.32
CA LEU A 298 -1.45 -10.74 -6.51
C LEU A 298 -1.44 -9.22 -6.22
N ARG A 299 -2.22 -8.76 -5.25
CA ARG A 299 -2.40 -7.32 -4.99
C ARG A 299 -1.15 -6.72 -4.34
N THR A 300 -0.53 -7.44 -3.41
CA THR A 300 0.53 -6.90 -2.56
C THR A 300 1.93 -7.18 -3.09
N LEU A 301 2.21 -8.41 -3.51
CA LEU A 301 3.56 -8.75 -3.96
C LEU A 301 3.75 -8.38 -5.43
N VAL A 302 2.87 -8.84 -6.32
CA VAL A 302 3.01 -8.61 -7.77
C VAL A 302 2.60 -7.19 -8.15
N ARG A 303 1.37 -6.78 -7.87
CA ARG A 303 0.84 -5.50 -8.37
C ARG A 303 1.27 -4.28 -7.57
N PHE A 304 1.77 -4.46 -6.35
CA PHE A 304 2.30 -3.38 -5.53
C PHE A 304 3.82 -3.46 -5.42
N ALA A 305 4.37 -4.44 -4.71
CA ALA A 305 5.80 -4.44 -4.39
C ALA A 305 6.69 -4.55 -5.63
N ASP A 306 6.36 -5.44 -6.57
CA ASP A 306 7.10 -5.59 -7.84
C ASP A 306 6.88 -4.41 -8.78
N PHE A 307 5.62 -4.06 -9.02
CA PHE A 307 5.28 -2.97 -9.93
C PHE A 307 5.82 -1.60 -9.48
N CYS A 308 5.89 -1.36 -8.16
CA CYS A 308 6.50 -0.16 -7.60
C CYS A 308 8.03 -0.27 -7.47
N GLY A 309 8.65 -1.41 -7.80
CA GLY A 309 10.10 -1.61 -7.72
C GLY A 309 10.66 -1.76 -6.30
N LEU A 310 9.81 -2.07 -5.31
CA LEU A 310 10.20 -2.27 -3.91
C LEU A 310 10.72 -3.68 -3.66
N ALA A 311 10.26 -4.64 -4.45
CA ALA A 311 10.75 -6.01 -4.49
C ALA A 311 10.81 -6.46 -5.95
N GLN A 312 11.51 -7.55 -6.21
CA GLN A 312 11.42 -8.33 -7.43
C GLN A 312 10.58 -9.57 -7.13
N VAL A 313 9.55 -9.83 -7.94
CA VAL A 313 8.68 -11.00 -7.81
C VAL A 313 8.69 -11.79 -9.10
N THR A 314 9.38 -12.92 -9.10
CA THR A 314 9.62 -13.74 -10.30
C THR A 314 8.85 -15.04 -10.23
N PRO A 315 8.06 -15.41 -11.25
CA PRO A 315 7.37 -16.70 -11.26
C PRO A 315 8.40 -17.85 -11.25
N VAL A 316 8.06 -18.95 -10.59
CA VAL A 316 8.94 -20.14 -10.51
C VAL A 316 8.95 -20.92 -11.82
N SER A 317 7.96 -20.69 -12.69
CA SER A 317 7.87 -21.31 -14.01
C SER A 317 7.20 -20.39 -15.02
N ASP A 318 7.50 -20.57 -16.31
CA ASP A 318 6.86 -19.83 -17.43
C ASP A 318 5.43 -20.31 -17.74
N SER A 319 4.88 -21.22 -16.94
CA SER A 319 3.49 -21.66 -17.07
C SER A 319 2.54 -20.49 -16.85
N ILE A 320 1.57 -20.32 -17.76
CA ILE A 320 0.48 -19.34 -17.60
C ILE A 320 -0.40 -19.60 -16.36
N PHE A 321 -0.27 -20.79 -15.75
CA PHE A 321 -0.96 -21.17 -14.51
C PHE A 321 -0.03 -21.15 -13.30
N CYS A 322 1.18 -20.60 -13.42
CA CYS A 322 2.10 -20.49 -12.30
C CYS A 322 1.51 -19.60 -11.21
N SER A 323 1.30 -20.18 -10.02
CA SER A 323 0.88 -19.47 -8.82
C SER A 323 2.02 -19.28 -7.82
N ASP A 324 3.22 -19.75 -8.15
CA ASP A 324 4.40 -19.72 -7.29
C ASP A 324 5.44 -18.72 -7.79
N PHE A 325 6.03 -18.02 -6.84
CA PHE A 325 6.87 -16.85 -7.07
C PHE A 325 8.00 -16.83 -6.06
N ARG A 326 9.15 -16.34 -6.50
CA ARG A 326 10.29 -15.94 -5.67
C ARG A 326 10.24 -14.43 -5.47
N VAL A 327 10.54 -14.00 -4.26
CA VAL A 327 10.46 -12.60 -3.83
C VAL A 327 11.79 -12.21 -3.21
N ARG A 328 12.37 -11.10 -3.68
CA ARG A 328 13.57 -10.46 -3.12
C ARG A 328 13.35 -8.96 -3.02
N LYS A 329 13.68 -8.34 -1.89
CA LYS A 329 13.65 -6.89 -1.70
C LYS A 329 14.63 -6.21 -2.67
N LEU A 330 14.23 -5.08 -3.24
CA LEU A 330 15.10 -4.25 -4.07
C LEU A 330 15.62 -3.03 -3.29
N PRO A 331 16.79 -2.47 -3.66
CA PRO A 331 17.39 -1.32 -2.97
C PRO A 331 16.48 -0.07 -2.92
N LEU A 332 15.53 0.04 -3.86
CA LEU A 332 14.58 1.15 -3.88
C LEU A 332 13.68 1.15 -2.64
N LEU A 333 13.41 0.00 -2.01
CA LEU A 333 12.66 -0.04 -0.75
C LEU A 333 13.39 0.75 0.34
N ASP A 334 14.69 0.49 0.54
CA ASP A 334 15.52 1.19 1.54
C ASP A 334 15.66 2.70 1.23
N ALA A 335 15.60 3.06 -0.06
CA ALA A 335 15.66 4.44 -0.52
C ALA A 335 14.34 5.21 -0.33
N ALA A 336 13.21 4.52 -0.50
CA ALA A 336 11.87 5.11 -0.46
C ALA A 336 11.24 5.08 0.94
N VAL A 337 11.61 4.10 1.77
CA VAL A 337 10.95 3.80 3.04
C VAL A 337 12.00 3.51 4.10
N ARG A 338 11.87 4.11 5.29
CA ARG A 338 12.72 3.79 6.45
C ARG A 338 11.87 3.35 7.62
N PHE A 339 12.22 2.18 8.15
CA PHE A 339 11.71 1.68 9.41
C PHE A 339 12.66 2.07 10.53
N SER A 340 12.12 2.58 11.64
CA SER A 340 12.91 2.79 12.86
C SER A 340 13.02 1.47 13.62
N SER A 341 14.25 1.10 13.98
CA SER A 341 14.59 -0.11 14.75
C SER A 341 14.27 0.02 16.23
#